data_AF-A0A3L9GG40-F1
#
_entry.id   AF-A0A3L9GG40-F1
#
_cell.length_a   1.000
_cell.length_b   1.000
_cell.length_c   1.000
_cell.angle_alpha   90.00
_cell.angle_beta   90.00
_cell.angle_gamma   90.00
#
_symmetry.space_group_name_H-M   'P 1'
#
loop_
_entity.id
_entity.type
_entity.pdbx_description
1 polymer ?
#
loop_
_entity_poly.entity_id
_entity_poly.type
_entity_poly.pdbx_seq_one_letter_code
_entity_poly.pdbx_strand_id
1 'polypeptide(L)'
;MFIGFDYGTANCSVAVMRDGKPQLLKMENDSTLLPSMLCAPTRESVSEWLYRHHDVPADDDETQALLRRAIRYNREEDIDVTAKSVQFGLSSLAQYIDDPEEVWFVKSPK
;
A
#
# COMPACT_ATOMS: atom_id res chain seq x y z
N MET A 1 -2.03 21.11 -7.63
CA MET A 1 -1.01 20.86 -6.58
C MET A 1 -0.04 19.85 -7.16
N PHE A 2 1.28 20.11 -7.08
CA PHE A 2 2.30 19.20 -7.60
C PHE A 2 3.02 18.52 -6.45
N ILE A 3 3.31 17.23 -6.62
CA ILE A 3 4.12 16.45 -5.71
C ILE A 3 5.31 15.85 -6.47
N GLY A 4 6.43 15.70 -5.79
CA GLY A 4 7.51 14.81 -6.20
C GLY A 4 7.42 13.53 -5.39
N PHE A 5 7.50 12.39 -6.04
CA PHE A 5 7.53 11.08 -5.39
C PHE A 5 8.79 10.35 -5.83
N ASP A 6 9.61 9.97 -4.86
CA ASP A 6 10.74 9.06 -5.06
C ASP A 6 10.32 7.66 -4.64
N TYR A 7 10.26 6.75 -5.61
CA TYR A 7 9.88 5.36 -5.41
C TYR A 7 11.11 4.44 -5.34
N GLY A 8 11.92 4.64 -4.31
CA GLY A 8 13.19 3.95 -4.13
C GLY A 8 13.03 2.48 -3.70
N THR A 9 14.07 1.68 -3.96
CA THR A 9 14.11 0.26 -3.54
C THR A 9 14.04 0.12 -2.02
N ALA A 10 14.80 0.92 -1.27
CA ALA A 10 14.87 0.81 0.18
C ALA A 10 13.88 1.74 0.90
N ASN A 11 13.73 2.96 0.39
CA ASN A 11 12.85 3.97 0.97
C ASN A 11 12.13 4.75 -0.13
N CYS A 12 10.93 5.18 0.20
CA CYS A 12 10.14 6.14 -0.56
C CYS A 12 10.20 7.51 0.12
N SER A 13 10.02 8.59 -0.65
CA SER A 13 9.82 9.93 -0.11
C SER A 13 8.85 10.74 -0.97
N VAL A 14 8.13 11.67 -0.33
CA VAL A 14 7.21 12.58 -1.01
C VAL A 14 7.57 14.02 -0.66
N ALA A 15 7.62 14.89 -1.66
CA ALA A 15 7.68 16.33 -1.47
C ALA A 15 6.46 17.00 -2.09
N VAL A 16 5.97 18.07 -1.47
CA VAL A 16 4.92 18.92 -2.01
C VAL A 16 5.49 20.29 -2.35
N MET A 17 5.00 20.89 -3.43
CA MET A 17 5.34 22.29 -3.72
C MET A 17 4.50 23.22 -2.83
N ARG A 18 5.17 24.03 -2.01
CA ARG A 18 4.57 25.09 -1.18
C ARG A 18 5.33 26.38 -1.41
N ASP A 19 4.62 27.44 -1.79
CA ASP A 19 5.20 28.77 -2.08
C ASP A 19 6.37 28.73 -3.08
N GLY A 20 6.24 27.89 -4.12
CA GLY A 20 7.27 27.72 -5.15
C GLY A 20 8.51 26.94 -4.69
N LYS A 21 8.51 26.35 -3.49
CA LYS A 21 9.62 25.55 -2.95
C LYS A 21 9.16 24.12 -2.64
N PRO A 22 9.96 23.10 -2.97
CA PRO A 22 9.67 21.74 -2.56
C PRO A 22 9.86 21.61 -1.04
N GLN A 23 8.89 20.99 -0.37
CA GLN A 23 8.95 20.64 1.05
C GLN A 23 8.69 19.15 1.20
N LEU A 24 9.65 18.43 1.79
CA LEU A 24 9.47 17.00 2.11
C LEU A 24 8.35 16.83 3.14
N LEU A 25 7.48 15.86 2.90
CA LEU A 25 6.46 15.46 3.86
C LEU A 25 7.07 14.51 4.87
N LYS A 26 6.77 14.77 6.15
CA LYS A 26 7.02 13.81 7.21
C LYS A 26 5.93 12.74 7.17
N MET A 27 6.36 11.49 7.21
CA MET A 27 5.52 10.31 7.09
C MET A 27 5.54 9.55 8.42
N GLU A 28 6.13 8.36 8.44
CA GLU A 28 6.19 7.51 9.61
C GLU A 28 7.27 7.99 10.60
N ASN A 29 6.94 8.00 11.90
CA ASN A 29 7.88 8.37 12.98
C ASN A 29 8.58 9.73 12.77
N ASP A 30 7.87 10.72 12.21
CA ASP A 30 8.39 12.06 11.93
C ASP A 30 9.56 12.08 10.90
N SER A 31 9.79 10.95 10.21
CA SER A 31 10.79 10.79 9.15
C SER A 31 10.26 11.27 7.81
N THR A 32 11.13 11.86 6.97
CA THR A 32 10.82 12.16 5.57
C THR A 32 11.02 10.96 4.64
N LEU A 33 11.47 9.83 5.18
CA LEU A 33 11.65 8.57 4.48
C LEU A 33 10.67 7.54 5.03
N LEU A 34 9.95 6.88 4.14
CA LEU A 34 9.10 5.73 4.45
C LEU A 34 9.80 4.48 3.91
N PRO A 35 10.09 3.46 4.73
CA PRO A 35 10.67 2.24 4.20
C PRO A 35 9.77 1.59 3.14
N SER A 36 10.37 1.11 2.05
CA SER A 36 9.65 0.51 0.92
C SER A 36 9.22 -0.92 1.26
N MET A 37 8.28 -1.05 2.18
CA MET A 37 7.75 -2.32 2.66
C MET A 37 6.23 -2.25 2.69
N LEU A 38 5.59 -3.38 2.39
CA LEU A 38 4.15 -3.54 2.39
C LEU A 38 3.78 -4.87 3.04
N CYS A 39 2.67 -4.86 3.78
CA CYS A 39 2.06 -6.04 4.35
C CYS A 39 0.56 -6.02 4.05
N ALA A 40 -0.01 -7.16 3.69
CA ALA A 40 -1.45 -7.38 3.55
C ALA A 40 -1.81 -8.83 3.91
N PRO A 41 -3.08 -9.19 4.18
CA PRO A 41 -3.46 -10.59 4.39
C PRO A 41 -3.00 -11.46 3.21
N THR A 42 -3.29 -11.00 1.99
CA THR A 42 -2.90 -11.67 0.74
C THR A 42 -2.53 -10.63 -0.31
N ARG A 43 -1.85 -11.06 -1.37
CA ARG A 43 -1.56 -10.18 -2.52
C ARG A 43 -2.84 -9.63 -3.16
N GLU A 44 -3.87 -10.48 -3.25
CA GLU A 44 -5.18 -10.16 -3.79
C GLU A 44 -5.91 -9.10 -2.94
N SER A 45 -5.73 -9.11 -1.61
CA SER A 45 -6.28 -8.09 -0.70
C SER A 45 -5.92 -6.66 -1.09
N VAL A 46 -4.74 -6.43 -1.68
CA VAL A 46 -4.32 -5.07 -2.09
C VAL A 46 -5.25 -4.49 -3.15
N SER A 47 -5.67 -5.29 -4.13
CA SER A 47 -6.47 -4.78 -5.25
C SER A 47 -7.88 -4.40 -4.80
N GLU A 48 -8.48 -5.24 -3.95
CA GLU A 48 -9.77 -4.94 -3.34
C GLU A 48 -9.69 -3.76 -2.37
N TRP A 49 -8.59 -3.63 -1.62
CA TRP A 49 -8.37 -2.53 -0.70
C TRP A 49 -8.24 -1.18 -1.43
N LEU A 50 -7.47 -1.14 -2.53
CA LEU A 50 -7.35 0.06 -3.38
C LEU A 50 -8.72 0.51 -3.91
N TYR A 51 -9.55 -0.44 -4.34
CA TYR A 51 -10.90 -0.15 -4.84
C TYR A 51 -11.86 0.31 -3.73
N ARG A 52 -11.94 -0.43 -2.61
CA ARG A 52 -12.94 -0.19 -1.55
C ARG A 52 -12.63 0.99 -0.64
N HIS A 53 -11.35 1.24 -0.37
CA HIS A 53 -10.93 2.19 0.67
C HIS A 53 -10.15 3.39 0.14
N HIS A 54 -9.75 3.38 -1.13
CA HIS A 54 -8.97 4.46 -1.75
C HIS A 54 -9.55 4.98 -3.06
N ASP A 55 -10.76 4.53 -3.44
CA ASP A 55 -11.47 4.95 -4.65
C ASP A 55 -10.60 4.86 -5.93
N VAL A 56 -9.67 3.89 -5.98
CA VAL A 56 -8.87 3.65 -7.19
C VAL A 56 -9.76 2.90 -8.18
N PRO A 57 -10.11 3.53 -9.32
CA PRO A 57 -11.00 2.91 -10.28
C PRO A 57 -10.29 1.77 -11.02
N ALA A 58 -11.08 0.78 -11.42
CA ALA A 58 -10.68 -0.23 -12.39
C ALA A 58 -11.38 0.11 -13.72
N ASP A 59 -10.81 1.01 -14.51
CA ASP A 59 -11.52 1.57 -15.67
C ASP A 59 -11.49 0.68 -16.91
N ASP A 60 -10.52 -0.22 -17.00
CA ASP A 60 -10.30 -1.10 -18.15
C ASP A 60 -10.60 -2.58 -17.85
N ASP A 61 -10.72 -3.38 -18.90
CA ASP A 61 -11.10 -4.79 -18.79
C ASP A 61 -10.10 -5.63 -17.98
N GLU A 62 -8.81 -5.30 -18.02
CA GLU A 62 -7.75 -6.01 -17.30
C GLU A 62 -7.83 -5.73 -15.80
N THR A 63 -7.89 -4.45 -15.41
CA THR A 63 -8.02 -4.05 -14.00
C THR A 63 -9.34 -4.53 -13.40
N GLN A 64 -10.42 -4.54 -14.19
CA GLN A 64 -11.72 -5.10 -13.79
C GLN A 64 -11.67 -6.62 -13.57
N ALA A 65 -10.99 -7.36 -14.45
CA ALA A 65 -10.81 -8.80 -14.28
C ALA A 65 -9.97 -9.12 -13.04
N LEU A 66 -8.92 -8.34 -12.79
CA LEU A 66 -8.05 -8.45 -11.62
C LEU A 66 -8.82 -8.17 -10.33
N LEU A 67 -9.60 -7.08 -10.27
CA LEU A 67 -10.44 -6.74 -9.12
C LEU A 67 -11.48 -7.83 -8.83
N ARG A 68 -12.17 -8.34 -9.86
CA ARG A 68 -13.13 -9.45 -9.70
C ARG A 68 -12.47 -10.72 -9.16
N ARG A 69 -11.24 -11.02 -9.59
CA ARG A 69 -10.46 -12.15 -9.06
C ARG A 69 -10.11 -11.93 -7.59
N ALA A 70 -9.65 -10.72 -7.24
CA ALA A 70 -9.29 -10.38 -5.87
C ALA A 70 -10.48 -10.51 -4.91
N ILE A 71 -11.63 -9.88 -5.25
CA ILE A 71 -12.85 -9.95 -4.42
C ILE A 71 -13.33 -11.39 -4.24
N ARG A 72 -13.29 -12.19 -5.31
CA ARG A 72 -13.68 -13.60 -5.22
C ARG A 72 -12.74 -14.38 -4.29
N TYR A 73 -11.43 -14.22 -4.48
CA TYR A 73 -10.43 -14.92 -3.69
C TYR A 73 -10.54 -14.57 -2.20
N ASN A 74 -10.58 -13.28 -1.85
CA ASN A 74 -10.68 -12.86 -0.45
C ASN A 74 -11.98 -13.37 0.20
N ARG A 75 -13.09 -13.42 -0.53
CA ARG A 75 -14.33 -14.03 -0.04
C ARG A 75 -14.21 -15.54 0.17
N GLU A 76 -13.52 -16.26 -0.72
CA GLU A 76 -13.32 -17.72 -0.61
C GLU A 76 -12.42 -18.08 0.58
N GLU A 77 -11.43 -17.24 0.89
CA GLU A 77 -10.50 -17.38 2.02
C GLU A 77 -11.04 -16.76 3.34
N ASP A 78 -12.29 -16.30 3.37
CA ASP A 78 -12.92 -15.62 4.52
C ASP A 78 -12.14 -14.39 5.03
N ILE A 79 -11.50 -13.66 4.11
CA ILE A 79 -10.73 -12.45 4.39
C ILE A 79 -11.63 -11.21 4.33
N ASP A 80 -11.80 -10.54 5.47
CA ASP A 80 -12.41 -9.21 5.52
C ASP A 80 -11.38 -8.12 5.17
N VAL A 81 -11.54 -7.52 3.99
CA VAL A 81 -10.69 -6.43 3.52
C VAL A 81 -11.15 -5.10 4.12
N THR A 82 -10.53 -4.71 5.23
CA THR A 82 -10.75 -3.46 5.95
C THR A 82 -9.78 -2.37 5.52
N ALA A 83 -10.03 -1.11 5.92
CA ALA A 83 -9.12 0.00 5.66
C ALA A 83 -7.70 -0.21 6.24
N LYS A 84 -7.56 -1.08 7.26
CA LYS A 84 -6.27 -1.41 7.90
C LYS A 84 -5.59 -2.63 7.30
N SER A 85 -6.23 -3.34 6.37
CA SER A 85 -5.70 -4.59 5.83
C SER A 85 -4.40 -4.41 5.07
N VAL A 86 -4.10 -3.23 4.51
CA VAL A 86 -2.80 -2.95 3.91
C VAL A 86 -2.01 -1.97 4.80
N GLN A 87 -0.78 -2.35 5.12
CA GLN A 87 0.16 -1.58 5.93
C GLN A 87 1.43 -1.30 5.14
N PHE A 88 2.12 -0.20 5.47
CA PHE A 88 3.36 0.23 4.81
C PHE A 88 4.45 0.53 5.84
N GLY A 89 5.70 0.61 5.41
CA GLY A 89 6.80 1.07 6.28
C GLY A 89 7.07 0.16 7.47
N LEU A 90 7.39 0.73 8.62
CA LEU A 90 7.70 0.00 9.84
C LEU A 90 6.46 -0.70 10.42
N SER A 91 5.24 -0.18 10.22
CA SER A 91 4.04 -0.90 10.63
C SER A 91 3.90 -2.24 9.89
N SER A 92 4.23 -2.26 8.59
CA SER A 92 4.24 -3.50 7.80
C SER A 92 5.26 -4.51 8.31
N LEU A 93 6.46 -4.04 8.70
CA LEU A 93 7.51 -4.88 9.26
C LEU A 93 7.12 -5.40 10.65
N ALA A 94 6.52 -4.56 11.50
CA ALA A 94 6.07 -4.96 12.83
C ALA A 94 5.02 -6.06 12.75
N GLN A 95 4.05 -5.94 11.83
CA GLN A 95 3.03 -6.97 11.62
C GLN A 95 3.64 -8.29 11.12
N TYR A 96 4.59 -8.23 10.19
CA TYR A 96 5.29 -9.42 9.72
C TYR A 96 6.14 -10.11 10.80
N ILE A 97 6.75 -9.34 11.71
CA ILE A 97 7.51 -9.91 12.83
C ILE A 97 6.59 -10.57 13.86
N ASP A 98 5.40 -9.99 14.09
CA ASP A 98 4.42 -10.52 15.04
C ASP A 98 3.83 -11.85 14.58
N ASP A 99 3.40 -11.93 13.31
CA ASP A 99 2.86 -13.15 12.73
C ASP A 99 3.21 -13.28 11.22
N PRO A 100 4.36 -13.88 10.88
CA PRO A 100 4.82 -13.95 9.49
C PRO A 100 4.02 -14.93 8.61
N GLU A 101 3.27 -15.86 9.21
CA GLU A 101 2.50 -16.87 8.47
C GLU A 101 1.14 -16.32 8.02
N GLU A 102 0.60 -15.33 8.73
CA GLU A 102 -0.72 -14.74 8.48
C GLU A 102 -0.69 -13.56 7.48
N VAL A 103 0.49 -13.19 6.98
CA VAL A 103 0.62 -12.02 6.11
C VAL A 103 1.47 -12.24 4.88
N TRP A 104 1.02 -11.64 3.78
CA TRP A 104 1.82 -11.39 2.61
C TRP A 104 2.67 -10.12 2.81
N PHE A 105 3.96 -10.34 3.08
CA PHE A 105 4.95 -9.27 3.27
C PHE A 105 5.87 -9.13 2.04
N VAL A 106 6.06 -7.89 1.59
CA VAL A 106 6.92 -7.57 0.45
C VAL A 106 7.87 -6.42 0.79
N LYS A 107 9.15 -6.63 0.48
CA LYS A 107 10.13 -5.55 0.37
C LYS A 107 10.17 -5.06 -1.06
N SER A 108 10.21 -3.75 -1.23
CA SER A 108 10.26 -3.06 -2.53
C SER A 108 9.12 -3.49 -3.47
N PRO A 109 7.84 -3.18 -3.15
CA PRO A 109 6.67 -3.63 -3.92
C PRO A 109 6.50 -2.95 -5.30
N LYS A 110 7.58 -2.47 -5.88
CA LYS A 110 7.64 -1.83 -7.20
C LYS A 110 7.53 -2.84 -8.33
#